data_AF-A0A7S3MBI3-F1
#
_entry.id   AF-A0A7S3MBI3-F1
#
_cell.length_a   1.000
_cell.length_b   1.000
_cell.length_c   1.000
_cell.angle_alpha   90.00
_cell.angle_beta   90.00
_cell.angle_gamma   90.00
#
_symmetry.space_group_name_H-M   'P 1'
#
loop_
_entity.id
_entity.type
_entity.pdbx_description
1 polymer ?
#
loop_
_entity_poly.entity_id
_entity_poly.type
_entity_poly.pdbx_seq_one_letter_code
_entity_poly.pdbx_strand_id
1 'polypeptide(L)'
;EDMGLLKYILVIALAIIASYGVKFYAERHPPTSEFLSRVATSSNIYSRFIQSASGIPLQALGANPVATFTANELKGQLIVISGGNGGIGYETTKGLVKRGADVIIVGRNAERIENAIQRIKDELSVEGFPGVSVQYIVADTSDLDSVTILVRTFALHFSDRKINQLILNAAVWPTEYAESKQGYEIAFATNTLGPHLLLRGLIQHNLLTLTSRVIAVTGDIYLT
;
A
#
# COMPACT_ATOMS: atom_id res chain seq x y z
N GLU A 1 15.23 23.94 -12.17
CA GLU A 1 13.81 24.34 -12.29
C GLU A 1 12.85 23.17 -12.03
N ASP A 2 13.03 22.37 -10.96
CA ASP A 2 12.13 21.23 -10.70
C ASP A 2 11.86 21.01 -9.20
N MET A 3 11.63 22.10 -8.46
CA MET A 3 11.19 22.04 -7.06
C MET A 3 9.69 21.71 -6.90
N GLY A 4 8.97 21.41 -7.98
CA GLY A 4 7.54 21.08 -7.94
C GLY A 4 7.22 19.64 -7.53
N LEU A 5 8.20 18.73 -7.60
CA LEU A 5 8.02 17.28 -7.39
C LEU A 5 8.17 16.82 -5.93
N LEU A 6 8.38 17.73 -4.97
CA LEU A 6 8.61 17.39 -3.56
C LEU A 6 7.35 17.27 -2.70
N LYS A 7 6.14 17.31 -3.29
CA LYS A 7 4.87 17.12 -2.55
C LYS A 7 4.38 15.66 -2.47
N TYR A 8 5.14 14.69 -2.99
CA TYR A 8 4.62 13.36 -3.34
C TYR A 8 4.76 12.23 -2.30
N ILE A 9 5.08 12.51 -1.04
CA ILE A 9 5.15 11.46 -0.01
C ILE A 9 4.25 11.84 1.15
N LEU A 10 2.98 11.45 1.07
CA LEU A 10 2.10 11.49 2.23
C LEU A 10 2.14 10.12 2.90
N VAL A 11 2.83 10.04 4.04
CA VAL A 11 2.93 8.86 4.89
C VAL A 11 1.58 8.61 5.59
N ILE A 12 0.55 8.19 4.83
CA ILE A 12 -0.70 7.65 5.39
C ILE A 12 -0.65 6.12 5.36
N ALA A 13 0.43 5.54 5.87
CA ALA A 13 0.45 4.11 6.19
C ALA A 13 -0.07 3.88 7.62
N LEU A 14 0.00 4.88 8.50
CA LEU A 14 0.01 4.63 9.95
C LEU A 14 -1.36 4.39 10.59
N ALA A 15 -2.44 5.01 10.11
CA ALA A 15 -3.77 4.85 10.74
C ALA A 15 -4.37 3.46 10.51
N ILE A 16 -4.16 2.88 9.32
CA ILE A 16 -4.64 1.54 8.97
C ILE A 16 -3.73 0.47 9.62
N ILE A 17 -2.41 0.67 9.61
CA ILE A 17 -1.45 -0.26 10.21
C ILE A 17 -1.60 -0.34 11.74
N ALA A 18 -1.78 0.79 12.43
CA ALA A 18 -1.96 0.79 13.88
C ALA A 18 -3.31 0.18 14.31
N SER A 19 -4.39 0.44 13.57
CA SER A 19 -5.71 -0.09 13.94
C SER A 19 -5.89 -1.57 13.57
N TYR A 20 -5.35 -2.03 12.44
CA TYR A 20 -5.53 -3.40 11.97
C TYR A 20 -4.39 -4.34 12.37
N GLY A 21 -3.14 -3.86 12.44
CA GLY A 21 -2.01 -4.67 12.88
C GLY A 21 -2.12 -5.10 14.34
N VAL A 22 -2.62 -4.22 15.22
CA VAL A 22 -2.91 -4.55 16.62
C VAL A 22 -4.05 -5.55 16.74
N LYS A 23 -5.11 -5.40 15.93
CA LYS A 23 -6.27 -6.30 15.94
C LYS A 23 -5.92 -7.70 15.44
N PHE A 24 -5.18 -7.80 14.33
CA PHE A 24 -4.74 -9.07 13.72
C PHE A 24 -3.73 -9.84 14.59
N TYR A 25 -2.90 -9.14 15.37
CA TYR A 25 -1.97 -9.76 16.33
C TYR A 25 -2.70 -10.21 17.60
N ALA A 26 -3.61 -9.38 18.14
CA ALA A 26 -4.39 -9.69 19.34
C ALA A 26 -5.36 -10.88 19.16
N GLU A 27 -5.81 -11.14 17.93
CA GLU A 27 -6.64 -12.31 17.59
C GLU A 27 -5.86 -13.64 17.63
N ARG A 28 -4.52 -13.61 17.55
CA ARG A 28 -3.68 -14.83 17.57
C ARG A 28 -2.82 -14.98 18.83
N HIS A 29 -2.58 -13.90 19.58
CA HIS A 29 -1.78 -13.91 20.80
C HIS A 29 -2.35 -12.89 21.80
N PRO A 30 -2.50 -13.21 23.10
CA PRO A 30 -2.89 -12.21 24.09
C PRO A 30 -1.81 -11.12 24.15
N PRO A 31 -2.17 -9.83 23.95
CA PRO A 31 -1.19 -8.76 23.90
C PRO A 31 -0.51 -8.59 25.25
N THR A 32 0.81 -8.75 25.28
CA THR A 32 1.63 -8.48 26.48
C THR A 32 1.80 -6.97 26.69
N SER A 33 2.03 -6.55 27.94
CA SER A 33 2.27 -5.14 28.30
C SER A 33 3.47 -4.54 27.54
N GLU A 34 4.48 -5.36 27.23
CA GLU A 34 5.64 -4.98 26.44
C GLU A 34 5.31 -4.76 24.96
N PHE A 35 4.46 -5.61 24.36
CA PHE A 35 3.99 -5.42 22.99
C PHE A 35 3.20 -4.11 22.86
N LEU A 36 2.29 -3.85 23.79
CA LEU A 36 1.50 -2.62 23.83
C LEU A 36 2.37 -1.38 24.04
N SER A 37 3.44 -1.45 24.84
CA SER A 37 4.36 -0.33 25.03
C SER A 37 5.20 -0.04 23.78
N ARG A 38 5.63 -1.06 23.04
CA ARG A 38 6.38 -0.90 21.78
C ARG A 38 5.50 -0.33 20.66
N VAL A 39 4.25 -0.78 20.55
CA VAL A 39 3.26 -0.20 19.63
C VAL A 39 2.95 1.26 20.00
N ALA A 40 2.81 1.57 21.29
CA ALA A 40 2.59 2.94 21.76
C ALA A 40 3.82 3.83 21.50
N THR A 41 5.04 3.28 21.62
CA THR A 41 6.30 4.01 21.40
C THR A 41 6.51 4.32 19.92
N SER A 42 6.28 3.36 19.01
CA SER A 42 6.30 3.62 17.57
C SER A 42 5.21 4.62 17.18
N SER A 43 3.99 4.44 17.67
CA SER A 43 2.89 5.41 17.46
C SER A 43 3.25 6.83 17.94
N ASN A 44 4.06 6.97 19.00
CA ASN A 44 4.54 8.26 19.52
C ASN A 44 5.67 8.90 18.68
N ILE A 45 6.53 8.10 18.04
CA ILE A 45 7.54 8.61 17.10
C ILE A 45 6.85 9.14 15.84
N TYR A 46 5.85 8.40 15.35
CA TYR A 46 5.11 8.74 14.15
C TYR A 46 4.08 9.87 14.35
N SER A 47 3.43 9.96 15.52
CA SER A 47 2.54 11.09 15.83
C SER A 47 3.30 12.42 15.93
N ARG A 48 4.55 12.39 16.41
CA ARG A 48 5.46 13.55 16.39
C ARG A 48 5.91 13.93 14.98
N PHE A 49 6.10 12.95 14.09
CA PHE A 49 6.40 13.22 12.68
C PHE A 49 5.21 13.83 11.93
N ILE A 50 4.00 13.31 12.17
CA ILE A 50 2.77 13.93 11.64
C ILE A 50 2.59 15.34 12.21
N GLN A 51 2.85 15.56 13.50
CA GLN A 51 2.80 16.89 14.12
C GLN A 51 3.78 17.87 13.46
N SER A 52 5.01 17.45 13.19
CA SER A 52 6.02 18.32 12.56
C SER A 52 5.74 18.57 11.08
N ALA A 53 5.16 17.61 10.36
CA ALA A 53 4.89 17.72 8.93
C ALA A 53 3.54 18.39 8.60
N SER A 54 2.52 18.28 9.47
CA SER A 54 1.16 18.76 9.21
C SER A 54 0.72 19.95 10.07
N GLY A 55 1.44 20.25 11.16
CA GLY A 55 1.08 21.33 12.10
C GLY A 55 -0.16 21.05 12.96
N ILE A 56 -0.71 19.83 12.92
CA ILE A 56 -1.92 19.44 13.66
C ILE A 56 -1.56 19.16 15.14
N PRO A 57 -2.23 19.79 16.13
CA PRO A 57 -1.95 19.57 17.56
C PRO A 57 -2.26 18.14 17.99
N LEU A 58 -1.42 17.57 18.87
CA LEU A 58 -1.56 16.19 19.37
C LEU A 58 -2.92 15.94 20.06
N GLN A 59 -3.54 16.96 20.67
CA GLN A 59 -4.88 16.84 21.28
C GLN A 59 -6.00 16.69 20.25
N ALA A 60 -5.80 17.15 19.00
CA ALA A 60 -6.74 16.94 17.88
C ALA A 60 -6.61 15.53 17.27
N LEU A 61 -5.53 14.80 17.59
CA LEU A 61 -5.39 13.36 17.32
C LEU A 61 -6.05 12.50 18.43
N GLY A 62 -6.70 13.16 19.41
CA GLY A 62 -7.43 12.53 20.50
C GLY A 62 -8.70 11.82 20.00
N ALA A 63 -8.86 10.57 20.46
CA ALA A 63 -9.74 9.54 19.93
C ALA A 63 -9.36 9.16 18.49
N ASN A 64 -8.99 7.88 18.28
CA ASN A 64 -8.96 7.29 16.95
C ASN A 64 -10.21 7.77 16.20
N PRO A 65 -10.10 8.65 15.18
CA PRO A 65 -11.24 8.86 14.34
C PRO A 65 -11.39 7.51 13.65
N VAL A 66 -12.36 6.71 14.09
CA VAL A 66 -12.97 5.71 13.21
C VAL A 66 -13.59 6.56 12.11
N ALA A 67 -12.74 6.93 11.14
CA ALA A 67 -13.14 7.79 10.05
C ALA A 67 -14.32 7.09 9.41
N THR A 68 -15.48 7.73 9.53
CA THR A 68 -16.74 7.13 9.10
C THR A 68 -16.75 7.27 7.59
N PHE A 69 -16.36 6.20 6.92
CA PHE A 69 -16.28 6.18 5.46
C PHE A 69 -17.66 5.92 4.88
N THR A 70 -18.03 6.68 3.85
CA THR A 70 -19.30 6.48 3.16
C THR A 70 -19.14 5.41 2.07
N ALA A 71 -20.20 4.67 1.79
CA ALA A 71 -20.21 3.80 0.62
C ALA A 71 -20.04 4.67 -0.65
N ASN A 72 -19.23 4.20 -1.61
CA ASN A 72 -18.97 4.85 -2.91
C ASN A 72 -18.14 6.15 -2.91
N GLU A 73 -17.48 6.52 -1.81
CA GLU A 73 -16.62 7.72 -1.80
C GLU A 73 -15.43 7.67 -2.81
N LEU A 74 -14.99 6.47 -3.20
CA LEU A 74 -13.90 6.26 -4.15
C LEU A 74 -14.42 5.83 -5.53
N LYS A 75 -15.73 5.92 -5.78
CA LYS A 75 -16.33 5.51 -7.05
C LYS A 75 -15.68 6.22 -8.24
N GLY A 76 -15.29 5.43 -9.24
CA GLY A 76 -14.62 5.91 -10.45
C GLY A 76 -13.11 6.13 -10.30
N GLN A 77 -12.56 5.99 -9.09
CA GLN A 77 -11.11 6.05 -8.89
C GLN A 77 -10.45 4.73 -9.23
N LEU A 78 -9.38 4.79 -10.02
CA LEU A 78 -8.47 3.69 -10.27
C LEU A 78 -7.33 3.72 -9.24
N ILE A 79 -7.17 2.63 -8.49
CA ILE A 79 -6.14 2.52 -7.45
C ILE A 79 -5.27 1.29 -7.71
N VAL A 80 -3.96 1.50 -7.75
CA VAL A 80 -2.98 0.42 -7.93
C VAL A 80 -2.29 0.16 -6.60
N ILE A 81 -2.21 -1.10 -6.19
CA ILE A 81 -1.53 -1.51 -4.96
C ILE A 81 -0.58 -2.67 -5.21
N SER A 82 0.70 -2.52 -4.88
CA SER A 82 1.65 -3.64 -4.88
C SER A 82 1.54 -4.44 -3.58
N GLY A 83 1.58 -5.76 -3.65
CA GLY A 83 1.43 -6.64 -2.48
C GLY A 83 0.03 -6.58 -1.85
N GLY A 84 -1.00 -6.24 -2.63
CA GLY A 84 -2.39 -6.13 -2.17
C GLY A 84 -3.06 -7.46 -1.77
N ASN A 85 -2.36 -8.58 -1.90
CA ASN A 85 -2.90 -9.92 -1.64
C ASN A 85 -2.56 -10.48 -0.25
N GLY A 86 -1.89 -9.71 0.62
CA GLY A 86 -1.55 -10.17 1.98
C GLY A 86 -1.33 -9.04 2.98
N GLY A 87 -1.40 -9.37 4.27
CA GLY A 87 -1.12 -8.45 5.38
C GLY A 87 -1.87 -7.13 5.27
N ILE A 88 -1.13 -6.02 5.43
CA ILE A 88 -1.64 -4.65 5.32
C ILE A 88 -2.23 -4.40 3.93
N GLY A 89 -1.62 -4.93 2.88
CA GLY A 89 -2.09 -4.77 1.50
C GLY A 89 -3.45 -5.41 1.25
N TYR A 90 -3.73 -6.56 1.86
CA TYR A 90 -5.04 -7.23 1.78
C TYR A 90 -6.15 -6.38 2.38
N GLU A 91 -5.97 -5.93 3.63
CA GLU A 91 -6.98 -5.10 4.32
C GLU A 91 -7.15 -3.74 3.63
N THR A 92 -6.05 -3.18 3.11
CA THR A 92 -6.10 -1.96 2.30
C THR A 92 -6.93 -2.18 1.04
N THR A 93 -6.67 -3.24 0.29
CA THR A 93 -7.44 -3.61 -0.91
C THR A 93 -8.93 -3.76 -0.57
N LYS A 94 -9.25 -4.54 0.48
CA LYS A 94 -10.63 -4.74 0.95
C LYS A 94 -11.31 -3.41 1.29
N GLY A 95 -10.65 -2.54 2.03
CA GLY A 95 -11.19 -1.23 2.41
C GLY A 95 -11.43 -0.29 1.22
N LEU A 96 -10.54 -0.31 0.22
CA LEU A 96 -10.67 0.51 -0.98
C LEU A 96 -11.83 0.07 -1.86
N VAL A 97 -11.96 -1.24 -2.10
CA VAL A 97 -12.99 -1.77 -2.99
C VAL A 97 -14.37 -1.69 -2.34
N LYS A 98 -14.45 -1.82 -1.01
CA LYS A 98 -15.66 -1.55 -0.21
C LYS A 98 -16.19 -0.12 -0.38
N ARG A 99 -15.29 0.83 -0.65
CA ARG A 99 -15.62 2.24 -0.94
C ARG A 99 -15.90 2.52 -2.41
N GLY A 100 -15.94 1.50 -3.26
CA GLY A 100 -16.27 1.60 -4.68
C GLY A 100 -15.10 1.93 -5.60
N ALA A 101 -13.85 1.84 -5.13
CA ALA A 101 -12.68 1.99 -6.01
C ALA A 101 -12.55 0.81 -6.98
N ASP A 102 -12.03 1.08 -8.18
CA ASP A 102 -11.47 0.06 -9.06
C ASP A 102 -10.04 -0.23 -8.60
N VAL A 103 -9.77 -1.43 -8.09
CA VAL A 103 -8.43 -1.77 -7.57
C VAL A 103 -7.71 -2.77 -8.47
N ILE A 104 -6.45 -2.46 -8.78
CA ILE A 104 -5.50 -3.37 -9.44
C ILE A 104 -4.45 -3.78 -8.42
N ILE A 105 -4.42 -5.07 -8.09
CA ILE A 105 -3.37 -5.67 -7.28
C ILE A 105 -2.18 -6.03 -8.18
N VAL A 106 -1.00 -5.58 -7.81
CA VAL A 106 0.26 -6.02 -8.41
C VAL A 106 0.94 -6.99 -7.47
N GLY A 107 1.32 -8.18 -7.95
CA GLY A 107 2.08 -9.13 -7.15
C GLY A 107 2.67 -10.28 -7.96
N ARG A 108 3.55 -11.05 -7.34
CA ARG A 108 4.40 -12.04 -8.04
C ARG A 108 3.78 -13.42 -8.25
N ASN A 109 2.72 -13.77 -7.51
CA ASN A 109 2.12 -15.11 -7.55
C ASN A 109 0.61 -15.00 -7.84
N ALA A 110 0.20 -15.40 -9.05
CA ALA A 110 -1.17 -15.30 -9.52
C ALA A 110 -2.16 -16.02 -8.60
N GLU A 111 -1.89 -17.29 -8.27
CA GLU A 111 -2.77 -18.12 -7.44
C GLU A 111 -3.03 -17.48 -6.06
N ARG A 112 -1.99 -16.94 -5.40
CA ARG A 112 -2.15 -16.24 -4.12
C ARG A 112 -2.98 -14.95 -4.26
N ILE A 113 -2.86 -14.26 -5.39
CA ILE A 113 -3.64 -13.05 -5.65
C ILE A 113 -5.11 -13.39 -5.92
N GLU A 114 -5.36 -14.40 -6.75
CA GLU A 114 -6.70 -14.89 -7.07
C GLU A 114 -7.44 -15.36 -5.82
N ASN A 115 -6.78 -16.15 -4.98
CA ASN A 115 -7.33 -16.58 -3.69
C ASN A 115 -7.67 -15.40 -2.78
N ALA A 116 -6.80 -14.38 -2.73
CA ALA A 116 -7.05 -13.17 -1.96
C ALA A 116 -8.24 -12.37 -2.53
N ILE A 117 -8.34 -12.22 -3.85
CA ILE A 117 -9.45 -11.53 -4.51
C ILE A 117 -10.77 -12.25 -4.22
N GLN A 118 -10.81 -13.58 -4.31
CA GLN A 118 -12.01 -14.36 -4.02
C GLN A 118 -12.45 -14.16 -2.57
N ARG A 119 -11.49 -14.27 -1.64
CA ARG A 119 -11.76 -14.05 -0.21
C ARG A 119 -12.28 -12.63 0.07
N ILE A 120 -11.72 -11.59 -0.55
CA ILE A 120 -12.22 -10.22 -0.42
C ILE A 120 -13.67 -10.12 -0.91
N LYS A 121 -13.98 -10.72 -2.07
CA LYS A 121 -15.34 -10.71 -2.63
C LYS A 121 -16.33 -11.40 -1.72
N ASP A 122 -15.97 -12.57 -1.18
CA ASP A 122 -16.84 -13.35 -0.28
C ASP A 122 -17.11 -12.58 1.02
N GLU A 123 -16.05 -12.06 1.66
CA GLU A 123 -16.18 -11.27 2.89
C GLU A 123 -17.04 -10.02 2.67
N LEU A 124 -16.84 -9.29 1.57
CA LEU A 124 -17.60 -8.07 1.29
C LEU A 124 -19.03 -8.34 0.85
N SER A 125 -19.30 -9.47 0.19
CA SER A 125 -20.67 -9.88 -0.11
C SER A 125 -21.46 -10.12 1.18
N VAL A 126 -20.87 -10.75 2.19
CA VAL A 126 -21.49 -10.95 3.51
C VAL A 126 -21.69 -9.62 4.24
N GLU A 127 -20.77 -8.67 4.08
CA GLU A 127 -20.87 -7.33 4.66
C GLU A 127 -21.87 -6.40 3.94
N GLY A 128 -22.54 -6.85 2.87
CA GLY A 128 -23.54 -6.07 2.12
C GLY A 128 -22.98 -5.19 1.00
N PHE A 129 -21.75 -5.47 0.55
CA PHE A 129 -21.06 -4.78 -0.54
C PHE A 129 -20.78 -5.74 -1.72
N PRO A 130 -21.81 -6.25 -2.41
CA PRO A 130 -21.60 -7.15 -3.55
C PRO A 130 -21.04 -6.40 -4.78
N GLY A 131 -20.40 -7.14 -5.70
CA GLY A 131 -20.02 -6.61 -7.01
C GLY A 131 -18.80 -5.68 -7.02
N VAL A 132 -17.87 -5.85 -6.08
CA VAL A 132 -16.64 -5.05 -6.00
C VAL A 132 -15.68 -5.29 -7.19
N SER A 133 -15.01 -4.23 -7.63
CA SER A 133 -14.09 -4.22 -8.78
C SER A 133 -12.65 -4.41 -8.34
N VAL A 134 -12.14 -5.64 -8.49
CA VAL A 134 -10.76 -6.01 -8.17
C VAL A 134 -10.17 -6.85 -9.29
N GLN A 135 -9.07 -6.39 -9.85
CA GLN A 135 -8.29 -7.06 -10.89
C GLN A 135 -6.84 -7.19 -10.42
N TYR A 136 -6.02 -7.91 -11.18
CA TYR A 136 -4.60 -8.04 -10.87
C TYR A 136 -3.71 -8.04 -12.11
N ILE A 137 -2.44 -7.70 -11.90
CA ILE A 137 -1.36 -7.87 -12.86
C ILE A 137 -0.22 -8.60 -12.16
N VAL A 138 0.29 -9.65 -12.79
CA VAL A 138 1.43 -10.40 -12.26
C VAL A 138 2.72 -9.66 -12.58
N ALA A 139 3.48 -9.30 -11.54
CA ALA A 139 4.82 -8.74 -11.66
C ALA A 139 5.61 -8.96 -10.37
N ASP A 140 6.92 -9.14 -10.50
CA ASP A 140 7.84 -9.20 -9.37
C ASP A 140 8.54 -7.86 -9.20
N THR A 141 8.31 -7.17 -8.08
CA THR A 141 8.93 -5.86 -7.82
C THR A 141 10.43 -5.96 -7.53
N SER A 142 10.96 -7.16 -7.28
CA SER A 142 12.41 -7.37 -7.14
C SER A 142 13.13 -7.52 -8.49
N ASP A 143 12.40 -7.73 -9.58
CA ASP A 143 12.94 -7.90 -10.93
C ASP A 143 12.66 -6.64 -11.77
N LEU A 144 13.69 -5.85 -12.05
CA LEU A 144 13.52 -4.56 -12.73
C LEU A 144 13.03 -4.69 -14.18
N ASP A 145 13.30 -5.83 -14.83
CA ASP A 145 12.74 -6.14 -16.14
C ASP A 145 11.24 -6.43 -16.04
N SER A 146 10.82 -7.15 -14.98
CA SER A 146 9.40 -7.38 -14.67
C SER A 146 8.67 -6.05 -14.39
N VAL A 147 9.28 -5.13 -13.64
CA VAL A 147 8.72 -3.79 -13.39
C VAL A 147 8.62 -2.97 -14.67
N THR A 148 9.60 -3.07 -15.57
CA THR A 148 9.56 -2.39 -16.87
C THR A 148 8.41 -2.92 -17.73
N ILE A 149 8.19 -4.24 -17.75
CA ILE A 149 7.05 -4.86 -18.44
C ILE A 149 5.74 -4.40 -17.81
N LEU A 150 5.64 -4.37 -16.48
CA LEU A 150 4.46 -3.89 -15.75
C LEU A 150 4.08 -2.46 -16.16
N VAL A 151 5.05 -1.55 -16.23
CA VAL A 151 4.82 -0.16 -16.67
C VAL A 151 4.27 -0.13 -18.10
N ARG A 152 4.84 -0.92 -19.02
CA ARG A 152 4.34 -1.02 -20.39
C ARG A 152 2.93 -1.58 -20.45
N THR A 153 2.62 -2.61 -19.66
CA THR A 153 1.27 -3.16 -19.54
C THR A 153 0.29 -2.08 -19.09
N PHE A 154 0.64 -1.26 -18.10
CA PHE A 154 -0.20 -0.14 -17.70
C PHE A 154 -0.39 0.88 -18.83
N ALA A 155 0.70 1.25 -19.51
CA ALA A 155 0.64 2.21 -20.61
C ALA A 155 -0.23 1.72 -21.78
N LEU A 156 -0.24 0.41 -22.05
CA LEU A 156 -1.03 -0.20 -23.12
C LEU A 156 -2.51 -0.32 -22.75
N HIS A 157 -2.81 -0.82 -21.55
CA HIS A 157 -4.17 -1.20 -21.18
C HIS A 157 -4.96 -0.13 -20.42
N PHE A 158 -4.28 0.92 -19.92
CA PHE A 158 -4.90 1.96 -19.08
C PHE A 158 -4.52 3.36 -19.55
N SER A 159 -4.16 3.55 -20.83
CA SER A 159 -3.79 4.88 -21.36
C SER A 159 -4.91 5.93 -21.26
N ASP A 160 -6.17 5.48 -21.28
CA ASP A 160 -7.39 6.28 -21.18
C ASP A 160 -7.79 6.60 -19.73
N ARG A 161 -7.20 5.93 -18.73
CA ARG A 161 -7.50 6.10 -17.32
C ARG A 161 -6.27 6.48 -16.50
N LYS A 162 -6.41 7.51 -15.67
CA LYS A 162 -5.33 7.91 -14.75
C LYS A 162 -5.42 7.13 -13.45
N ILE A 163 -4.27 6.72 -12.94
CA ILE A 163 -4.15 6.11 -11.62
C ILE A 163 -4.36 7.24 -10.59
N ASN A 164 -5.47 7.18 -9.86
CA ASN A 164 -5.79 8.16 -8.82
C ASN A 164 -4.93 7.96 -7.58
N GLN A 165 -4.65 6.71 -7.23
CA GLN A 165 -3.79 6.39 -6.09
C GLN A 165 -2.85 5.23 -6.43
N LEU A 166 -1.56 5.40 -6.12
CA LEU A 166 -0.53 4.37 -6.23
C LEU A 166 -0.02 4.03 -4.83
N ILE A 167 -0.23 2.79 -4.41
CA ILE A 167 0.16 2.28 -3.09
C ILE A 167 1.32 1.31 -3.28
N LEU A 168 2.52 1.78 -2.94
CA LEU A 168 3.76 1.02 -2.97
C LEU A 168 3.89 0.26 -1.64
N ASN A 169 3.25 -0.92 -1.57
CA ASN A 169 3.14 -1.72 -0.35
C ASN A 169 3.94 -3.03 -0.38
N ALA A 170 4.27 -3.57 -1.55
CA ALA A 170 5.08 -4.78 -1.64
C ALA A 170 6.45 -4.54 -0.97
N ALA A 171 6.77 -5.39 0.00
CA ALA A 171 8.04 -5.37 0.70
C ALA A 171 8.45 -6.79 1.13
N VAL A 172 9.75 -7.00 1.32
CA VAL A 172 10.32 -8.22 1.91
C VAL A 172 11.24 -7.86 3.07
N TRP A 173 11.31 -8.79 4.01
CA TRP A 173 12.32 -8.85 5.06
C TRP A 173 13.02 -10.21 4.96
N PRO A 174 14.12 -10.31 4.21
CA PRO A 174 14.82 -11.57 4.06
C PRO A 174 15.56 -11.91 5.37
N THR A 175 15.54 -13.20 5.76
CA THR A 175 16.31 -13.70 6.92
C THR A 175 17.75 -14.06 6.57
N GLU A 176 18.05 -14.20 5.27
CA GLU A 176 19.36 -14.51 4.73
C GLU A 176 19.66 -13.58 3.56
N TYR A 177 20.93 -13.31 3.29
CA TYR A 177 21.32 -12.50 2.14
C TYR A 177 20.88 -13.18 0.84
N ALA A 178 20.23 -12.41 -0.03
CA ALA A 178 19.86 -12.85 -1.36
C ALA A 178 19.95 -11.68 -2.33
N GLU A 179 20.06 -12.00 -3.62
CA GLU A 179 20.13 -11.03 -4.69
C GLU A 179 18.92 -11.18 -5.63
N SER A 180 18.50 -10.05 -6.20
CA SER A 180 17.62 -9.96 -7.36
C SER A 180 18.32 -10.46 -8.63
N LYS A 181 17.55 -10.66 -9.71
CA LYS A 181 18.11 -11.07 -11.02
C LYS A 181 19.19 -10.12 -11.54
N GLN A 182 19.10 -8.84 -11.19
CA GLN A 182 20.05 -7.82 -11.61
C GLN A 182 21.23 -7.64 -10.63
N GLY A 183 21.37 -8.50 -9.61
CA GLY A 183 22.51 -8.50 -8.67
C GLY A 183 22.40 -7.47 -7.53
N TYR A 184 21.22 -6.88 -7.31
CA TYR A 184 20.98 -6.04 -6.14
C TYR A 184 20.51 -6.87 -4.95
N GLU A 185 20.91 -6.51 -3.74
CA GLU A 185 20.37 -7.10 -2.50
C GLU A 185 18.83 -7.09 -2.53
N ILE A 186 18.20 -8.20 -2.14
CA ILE A 186 16.79 -8.47 -2.42
C ILE A 186 15.83 -7.48 -1.75
N ALA A 187 16.13 -7.03 -0.53
CA ALA A 187 15.31 -6.02 0.16
C ALA A 187 15.46 -4.65 -0.51
N PHE A 188 16.67 -4.27 -0.92
CA PHE A 188 16.90 -3.04 -1.68
C PHE A 188 16.18 -3.07 -3.04
N ALA A 189 16.27 -4.19 -3.75
CA ALA A 189 15.56 -4.39 -5.02
C ALA A 189 14.04 -4.26 -4.84
N THR A 190 13.47 -5.00 -3.89
CA THR A 190 12.02 -5.10 -3.71
C THR A 190 11.41 -3.84 -3.07
N ASN A 191 12.05 -3.30 -2.04
CA ASN A 191 11.47 -2.26 -1.19
C ASN A 191 11.80 -0.85 -1.70
N THR A 192 12.86 -0.71 -2.52
CA THR A 192 13.36 0.61 -2.98
C THR A 192 13.41 0.71 -4.50
N LEU A 193 14.22 -0.10 -5.18
CA LEU A 193 14.47 0.07 -6.62
C LEU A 193 13.21 -0.20 -7.47
N GLY A 194 12.51 -1.30 -7.22
CA GLY A 194 11.27 -1.64 -7.91
C GLY A 194 10.18 -0.57 -7.76
N PRO A 195 9.82 -0.17 -6.54
CA PRO A 195 8.87 0.91 -6.30
C PRO A 195 9.26 2.23 -6.96
N HIS A 196 10.56 2.59 -6.91
CA HIS A 196 11.07 3.78 -7.59
C HIS A 196 10.91 3.70 -9.11
N LEU A 197 11.31 2.57 -9.72
CA LEU A 197 11.21 2.35 -11.16
C LEU A 197 9.75 2.35 -11.63
N LEU A 198 8.85 1.71 -10.86
CA LEU A 198 7.42 1.71 -11.14
C LEU A 198 6.87 3.13 -11.14
N LEU A 199 7.10 3.89 -10.06
CA LEU A 199 6.64 5.28 -9.95
C LEU A 199 7.15 6.12 -11.13
N ARG A 200 8.46 6.06 -11.40
CA ARG A 200 9.09 6.83 -12.49
C ARG A 200 8.48 6.44 -13.85
N GLY A 201 8.33 5.16 -14.12
CA GLY A 201 7.75 4.67 -15.37
C GLY A 201 6.30 5.13 -15.58
N LEU A 202 5.47 5.04 -14.53
CA LEU A 202 4.08 5.52 -14.59
C LEU A 202 4.00 7.04 -14.84
N ILE A 203 4.90 7.83 -14.25
CA ILE A 203 5.00 9.28 -14.54
C ILE A 203 5.39 9.51 -16.00
N GLN A 204 6.41 8.81 -16.51
CA GLN A 204 6.90 8.96 -17.89
C GLN A 204 5.83 8.62 -18.93
N HIS A 205 4.95 7.66 -18.63
CA HIS A 205 3.83 7.29 -19.49
C HIS A 205 2.56 8.13 -19.24
N ASN A 206 2.64 9.21 -18.46
CA ASN A 206 1.52 10.10 -18.14
C ASN A 206 0.33 9.35 -17.51
N LEU A 207 0.58 8.31 -16.71
CA LEU A 207 -0.46 7.51 -16.06
C LEU A 207 -0.87 8.07 -14.69
N LEU A 208 -0.07 9.01 -14.17
CA LEU A 208 -0.34 9.77 -12.95
C LEU A 208 -0.55 11.25 -13.30
N THR A 209 -1.33 11.96 -12.48
CA THR A 209 -1.63 13.39 -12.64
C THR A 209 -1.24 14.18 -11.39
N LEU A 210 -1.34 15.51 -11.44
CA LEU A 210 -1.10 16.37 -10.28
C LEU A 210 -2.06 16.10 -9.10
N THR A 211 -3.21 15.48 -9.35
CA THR A 211 -4.18 15.10 -8.31
C THR A 211 -4.00 13.66 -7.83
N SER A 212 -3.13 12.88 -8.48
CA SER A 212 -2.82 11.51 -8.07
C SER A 212 -2.06 11.51 -6.74
N ARG A 213 -2.36 10.52 -5.90
CA ARG A 213 -1.69 10.31 -4.62
C ARG A 213 -0.74 9.12 -4.71
N VAL A 214 0.48 9.29 -4.22
CA VAL A 214 1.45 8.21 -4.10
C VAL A 214 1.67 7.94 -2.61
N ILE A 215 1.48 6.69 -2.20
CA ILE A 215 1.60 6.25 -0.81
C ILE A 215 2.67 5.16 -0.79
N ALA A 216 3.80 5.44 -0.14
CA ALA A 216 4.82 4.45 0.11
C ALA A 216 4.64 3.88 1.53
N VAL A 217 4.47 2.57 1.63
CA VAL A 217 4.43 1.88 2.92
C VAL A 217 5.86 1.53 3.29
N THR A 218 6.40 2.27 4.25
CA THR A 218 7.75 2.07 4.79
C THR A 218 7.67 1.42 6.16
N GLY A 219 8.76 0.82 6.60
CA GLY A 219 8.92 0.32 7.97
C GLY A 219 10.37 0.48 8.41
N ASP A 220 10.59 0.47 9.72
CA ASP A 220 11.94 0.53 10.25
C ASP A 220 12.68 -0.78 9.94
N ILE A 221 13.80 -0.67 9.23
CA ILE A 221 14.76 -1.74 9.04
C ILE A 221 15.80 -1.75 10.17
N TYR A 222 15.36 -2.06 11.39
CA TYR A 222 16.32 -2.34 12.47
C TYR A 222 16.89 -3.74 12.27
N LEU A 223 18.07 -3.82 11.66
CA LEU A 223 18.98 -4.93 11.92
C LEU A 223 19.55 -4.68 13.32
N THR A 224 19.00 -5.35 14.33
CA THR A 224 19.62 -5.46 15.67
C THR A 224 20.64 -6.58 15.67
#